data_AF-A0A9E3EY41-F1
#
_entry.id   AF-A0A9E3EY41-F1
#
_cell.length_a   1.000
_cell.length_b   1.000
_cell.length_c   1.000
_cell.angle_alpha   90.00
_cell.angle_beta   90.00
_cell.angle_gamma   90.00
#
_symmetry.space_group_name_H-M   'P 1'
#
loop_
_entity.id
_entity.type
_entity.pdbx_description
1 polymer ?
#
loop_
_entity_poly.entity_id
_entity_poly.type
_entity_poly.pdbx_seq_one_letter_code
_entity_poly.pdbx_strand_id
1 'polypeptide(L)'
;MAVYTEVSDEALDAFLAEYEIGGVVAFRGIAEGVENSTYALKTTQGDFILTLYEKRVDPRDLPWFLGLMEHLARRGIACPLPVAARDGVALRRLCGRHAAVITFLPGVWPRRVRAEHCGPVGAALAALHCAGRDYAPCRANALGPKGWPPLLERVRARADEVRPGLAAELAAALDHILGAWPRGLPRGHIHADLFPDNVFFLDGKVSGLIDFYFAATDLLAYDVAVCLNA
;
A
#
# COMPACT_ATOMS: atom_id res chain seq x y z
N MET A 1 2.97 15.93 10.48
CA MET A 1 1.68 16.47 10.02
C MET A 1 1.69 16.38 8.50
N ALA A 2 1.26 15.26 7.94
CA ALA A 2 1.27 15.07 6.49
C ALA A 2 -0.09 15.52 5.95
N VAL A 3 -0.17 16.78 5.51
CA VAL A 3 -1.18 17.23 4.56
C VAL A 3 -0.37 17.54 3.31
N TYR A 4 -0.29 16.58 2.41
CA TYR A 4 0.32 16.83 1.11
C TYR A 4 -0.81 17.06 0.09
N THR A 5 -0.51 17.90 -0.91
CA THR A 5 -1.40 18.48 -1.94
C THR A 5 -2.84 18.77 -1.49
N GLU A 6 -3.13 20.01 -1.07
CA GLU A 6 -4.51 20.47 -0.87
C GLU A 6 -5.31 20.46 -2.19
N VAL A 7 -6.58 20.09 -2.06
CA VAL A 7 -7.55 20.06 -3.16
C VAL A 7 -8.63 21.09 -2.84
N SER A 8 -8.80 22.10 -3.68
CA SER A 8 -9.89 23.07 -3.52
C SER A 8 -11.23 22.45 -3.92
N ASP A 9 -12.33 23.00 -3.42
CA ASP A 9 -13.67 22.54 -3.76
C ASP A 9 -13.91 22.57 -5.28
N GLU A 10 -13.44 23.62 -5.98
CA GLU A 10 -13.61 23.73 -7.44
C GLU A 10 -12.82 22.65 -8.18
N ALA A 11 -11.60 22.34 -7.73
CA ALA A 11 -10.78 21.29 -8.33
C ALA A 11 -11.38 19.90 -8.07
N LEU A 12 -11.93 19.68 -6.88
CA LEU A 12 -12.62 18.45 -6.51
C LEU A 12 -13.88 18.25 -7.35
N ASP A 13 -14.73 19.26 -7.47
CA ASP A 13 -15.98 19.19 -8.23
C ASP A 13 -15.71 18.92 -9.72
N ALA A 14 -14.73 19.62 -10.30
CA ALA A 14 -14.33 19.39 -11.69
C ALA A 14 -13.82 17.97 -11.92
N PHE A 15 -13.03 17.43 -10.97
CA PHE A 15 -12.51 16.07 -11.04
C PHE A 15 -13.61 15.02 -10.88
N LEU A 16 -14.55 15.22 -9.94
CA LEU A 16 -15.60 14.26 -9.64
C LEU A 16 -16.74 14.26 -10.68
N ALA A 17 -16.88 15.34 -11.46
CA ALA A 17 -17.80 15.37 -12.60
C ALA A 17 -17.53 14.26 -13.64
N GLU A 18 -16.30 13.75 -13.68
CA GLU A 18 -15.88 12.67 -14.57
C GLU A 18 -16.34 11.28 -14.11
N TYR A 19 -16.92 11.16 -12.91
CA TYR A 19 -17.31 9.88 -12.29
C TYR A 19 -18.82 9.70 -12.22
N GLU A 20 -19.25 8.45 -12.05
CA GLU A 20 -20.64 8.06 -11.78
C GLU A 20 -20.79 7.66 -10.30
N ILE A 21 -20.40 8.56 -9.39
CA ILE A 21 -20.47 8.31 -7.94
C ILE A 21 -21.34 9.33 -7.18
N GLY A 22 -22.16 10.11 -7.89
CA GLY A 22 -23.03 11.11 -7.28
C GLY A 22 -22.31 12.40 -6.87
N GLY A 23 -23.03 13.28 -6.17
CA GLY A 23 -22.50 14.58 -5.72
C GLY A 23 -21.76 14.48 -4.38
N VAL A 24 -20.80 15.38 -4.15
CA VAL A 24 -20.04 15.45 -2.88
C VAL A 24 -20.96 15.82 -1.72
N VAL A 25 -20.85 15.09 -0.62
CA VAL A 25 -21.55 15.33 0.64
C VAL A 25 -20.57 15.74 1.74
N ALA A 26 -19.39 15.11 1.79
CA ALA A 26 -18.31 15.50 2.68
C ALA A 26 -16.95 15.13 2.11
N PHE A 27 -15.94 15.95 2.38
CA PHE A 27 -14.56 15.72 1.96
C PHE A 27 -13.62 16.09 3.10
N ARG A 28 -12.75 15.16 3.52
CA ARG A 28 -11.88 15.36 4.69
C ARG A 28 -10.52 14.70 4.48
N GLY A 29 -9.45 15.44 4.71
CA GLY A 29 -8.09 14.87 4.71
C GLY A 29 -7.92 13.85 5.85
N ILE A 30 -7.24 12.74 5.55
CA ILE A 30 -6.82 11.74 6.52
C ILE A 30 -5.34 11.99 6.80
N ALA A 31 -5.01 12.34 8.04
CA ALA A 31 -3.64 12.65 8.46
C ALA A 31 -2.79 11.40 8.78
N GLU A 32 -3.39 10.22 8.68
CA GLU A 32 -2.76 8.93 8.95
C GLU A 32 -2.21 8.38 7.63
N GLY A 33 -0.91 8.61 7.41
CA GLY A 33 -0.18 8.24 6.21
C GLY A 33 1.08 9.09 6.04
N VAL A 34 2.17 8.50 5.58
CA VAL A 34 3.46 9.19 5.40
C VAL A 34 3.85 9.39 3.93
N GLU A 35 3.09 8.80 3.01
CA GLU A 35 3.49 8.70 1.61
C GLU A 35 2.61 9.47 0.65
N ASN A 36 1.29 9.37 0.78
CA ASN A 36 0.33 9.94 -0.16
C ASN A 36 -0.67 10.85 0.55
N SER A 37 -1.31 11.69 -0.25
CA SER A 37 -2.35 12.60 0.21
C SER A 37 -3.69 11.89 0.10
N THR A 38 -4.25 11.52 1.25
CA THR A 38 -5.43 10.66 1.32
C THR A 38 -6.61 11.44 1.89
N TYR A 39 -7.76 11.34 1.24
CA TYR A 39 -8.98 12.03 1.62
C TYR A 39 -10.15 11.05 1.72
N ALA A 40 -10.89 11.12 2.82
CA ALA A 40 -12.21 10.51 2.92
C ALA A 40 -13.19 11.34 2.07
N LEU A 41 -13.83 10.69 1.11
CA LEU A 41 -14.79 11.27 0.19
C LEU A 41 -16.15 10.60 0.38
N LYS A 42 -17.12 11.35 0.89
CA LYS A 42 -18.51 10.91 0.97
C LYS A 42 -19.31 11.55 -0.14
N THR A 43 -20.07 10.75 -0.87
CA THR A 43 -20.96 11.19 -1.93
C THR A 43 -22.40 10.77 -1.66
N THR A 44 -23.33 11.18 -2.54
CA THR A 44 -24.72 10.74 -2.47
C THR A 44 -24.93 9.26 -2.85
N GLN A 45 -23.92 8.58 -3.40
CA GLN A 45 -23.99 7.17 -3.82
C GLN A 45 -23.09 6.23 -3.01
N GLY A 46 -22.20 6.76 -2.16
CA GLY A 46 -21.37 5.93 -1.30
C GLY A 46 -20.23 6.68 -0.63
N ASP A 47 -19.42 5.90 0.09
CA ASP A 47 -18.18 6.38 0.69
C ASP A 47 -16.99 5.86 -0.12
N PHE A 48 -15.98 6.71 -0.30
CA PHE A 48 -14.81 6.49 -1.12
C PHE A 48 -13.57 7.08 -0.45
N ILE A 49 -12.41 6.71 -0.96
CA ILE A 49 -11.13 7.34 -0.63
C ILE A 49 -10.56 7.95 -1.91
N LEU A 50 -10.14 9.20 -1.84
CA LEU A 50 -9.36 9.86 -2.89
C LEU A 50 -7.90 9.88 -2.47
N THR A 51 -7.03 9.31 -3.29
CA THR A 51 -5.58 9.31 -3.07
C THR A 51 -4.89 10.10 -4.17
N LEU A 52 -4.08 11.09 -3.79
CA LEU A 52 -3.12 11.74 -4.69
C LEU A 52 -1.73 11.17 -4.41
N TYR A 53 -1.10 10.63 -5.45
CA TYR A 53 0.20 9.99 -5.38
C TYR A 53 1.31 11.03 -5.35
N GLU A 54 2.05 11.06 -4.25
CA GLU A 54 3.18 11.95 -4.06
C GLU A 54 4.49 11.33 -4.56
N LYS A 55 5.61 12.03 -4.36
CA LYS A 55 6.89 11.76 -5.04
C LYS A 55 7.53 10.38 -4.75
N ARG A 56 7.06 9.64 -3.76
CA ARG A 56 7.66 8.34 -3.38
C ARG A 56 7.24 7.19 -4.29
N VAL A 57 6.06 7.28 -4.91
CA VAL A 57 5.58 6.26 -5.83
C VAL A 57 6.02 6.62 -7.26
N ASP A 58 6.73 5.71 -7.92
CA ASP A 58 7.00 5.86 -9.35
C ASP A 58 5.66 5.79 -10.10
N PRO A 59 5.27 6.83 -10.86
CA PRO A 59 4.01 6.81 -11.60
C PRO A 59 3.85 5.63 -12.56
N ARG A 60 4.96 5.03 -13.00
CA ARG A 60 4.97 3.82 -13.85
C ARG A 60 4.55 2.57 -13.05
N ASP A 61 4.73 2.62 -11.74
CA ASP A 61 4.18 1.78 -10.67
C ASP A 61 2.65 1.62 -10.69
N LEU A 62 1.97 2.76 -10.86
CA LEU A 62 0.55 2.91 -10.51
C LEU A 62 -0.39 1.97 -11.26
N PRO A 63 -0.26 1.75 -12.58
CA PRO A 63 -1.09 0.76 -13.28
C PRO A 63 -0.95 -0.66 -12.73
N TRP A 64 0.25 -1.03 -12.25
CA TRP A 64 0.49 -2.35 -11.67
C TRP A 64 -0.19 -2.48 -10.30
N PHE A 65 -0.11 -1.48 -9.43
CA PHE A 65 -0.78 -1.50 -8.12
C PHE A 65 -2.30 -1.55 -8.25
N LEU A 66 -2.88 -0.66 -9.06
CA LEU A 66 -4.32 -0.62 -9.31
C LEU A 66 -4.81 -1.92 -9.94
N GLY A 67 -4.08 -2.44 -10.93
CA GLY A 67 -4.39 -3.70 -11.58
C GLY A 67 -4.30 -4.91 -10.65
N LEU A 68 -3.34 -4.94 -9.72
CA LEU A 68 -3.24 -5.98 -8.70
C LEU A 68 -4.45 -5.93 -7.75
N MET A 69 -4.81 -4.75 -7.24
CA MET A 69 -5.97 -4.59 -6.37
C MET A 69 -7.26 -5.04 -7.05
N GLU A 70 -7.50 -4.65 -8.31
CA GLU A 70 -8.64 -5.15 -9.09
C GLU A 70 -8.62 -6.68 -9.25
N HIS A 71 -7.45 -7.26 -9.53
CA HIS A 71 -7.31 -8.70 -9.72
C HIS A 71 -7.63 -9.48 -8.44
N LEU A 72 -7.13 -9.02 -7.31
CA LEU A 72 -7.35 -9.63 -5.99
C LEU A 72 -8.81 -9.52 -5.56
N ALA A 73 -9.42 -8.35 -5.74
CA ALA A 73 -10.82 -8.14 -5.42
C ALA A 73 -11.77 -9.00 -6.27
N ARG A 74 -11.48 -9.18 -7.57
CA ARG A 74 -12.24 -10.13 -8.43
C ARG A 74 -12.14 -11.59 -7.94
N ARG A 75 -11.15 -11.91 -7.10
CA ARG A 75 -10.95 -13.23 -6.48
C ARG A 75 -11.41 -13.29 -5.02
N GLY A 76 -12.17 -12.29 -4.57
CA GLY A 76 -12.79 -12.28 -3.24
C GLY A 76 -11.89 -11.79 -2.12
N ILE A 77 -10.71 -11.20 -2.43
CA ILE A 77 -9.92 -10.50 -1.41
C ILE A 77 -10.58 -9.17 -1.12
N ALA A 78 -10.82 -8.89 0.16
CA ALA A 78 -11.29 -7.58 0.59
C ALA A 78 -10.13 -6.58 0.55
N CYS A 79 -9.99 -5.85 -0.56
CA CYS A 79 -9.04 -4.76 -0.74
C CYS A 79 -9.70 -3.59 -1.49
N PRO A 80 -9.16 -2.36 -1.42
CA PRO A 80 -9.73 -1.22 -2.11
C PRO A 80 -9.79 -1.46 -3.62
N LEU A 81 -10.91 -1.13 -4.23
CA LEU A 81 -11.11 -1.23 -5.68
C LEU A 81 -10.95 0.15 -6.32
N PRO A 82 -10.09 0.30 -7.34
CA PRO A 82 -10.07 1.49 -8.17
C PRO A 82 -11.45 1.74 -8.80
N VAL A 83 -11.98 2.94 -8.61
CA VAL A 83 -13.22 3.39 -9.24
C VAL A 83 -12.85 4.01 -10.59
N ALA A 84 -13.32 3.39 -11.66
CA ALA A 84 -13.16 3.95 -13.00
C ALA A 84 -14.09 5.16 -13.17
N ALA A 85 -13.59 6.16 -13.89
CA ALA A 85 -14.41 7.25 -14.38
C ALA A 85 -15.29 6.80 -15.57
N ARG A 86 -16.09 7.73 -16.11
CA ARG A 86 -17.01 7.50 -17.24
C ARG A 86 -16.34 6.96 -18.50
N ASP A 87 -15.05 7.23 -18.69
CA ASP A 87 -14.25 6.72 -19.81
C ASP A 87 -13.59 5.35 -19.54
N GLY A 88 -13.85 4.75 -18.39
CA GLY A 88 -13.27 3.47 -17.97
C GLY A 88 -11.86 3.56 -17.37
N VAL A 89 -11.29 4.77 -17.22
CA VAL A 89 -9.93 4.98 -16.69
C VAL A 89 -9.98 5.41 -15.22
N ALA A 90 -9.30 4.65 -14.35
CA ALA A 90 -9.23 4.93 -12.91
C ALA A 90 -8.10 5.90 -12.52
N LEU A 91 -6.94 5.80 -13.18
CA LEU A 91 -5.78 6.65 -12.88
C LEU A 91 -5.86 7.97 -13.65
N ARG A 92 -5.92 9.08 -12.92
CA ARG A 92 -6.14 10.43 -13.47
C ARG A 92 -5.17 11.43 -12.88
N ARG A 93 -5.34 12.72 -13.20
CA ARG A 93 -4.58 13.80 -12.56
C ARG A 93 -5.47 14.78 -11.82
N LEU A 94 -5.01 15.20 -10.65
CA LEU A 94 -5.65 16.21 -9.80
C LEU A 94 -4.56 17.04 -9.13
N CYS A 95 -4.70 18.37 -9.16
CA CYS A 95 -3.72 19.29 -8.57
C CYS A 95 -2.26 19.00 -9.00
N GLY A 96 -2.06 18.59 -10.26
CA GLY A 96 -0.74 18.25 -10.82
C GLY A 96 -0.16 16.91 -10.36
N ARG A 97 -0.88 16.12 -9.56
CA ARG A 97 -0.50 14.78 -9.11
C ARG A 97 -1.28 13.71 -9.86
N HIS A 98 -0.76 12.49 -9.88
CA HIS A 98 -1.60 11.35 -10.24
C HIS A 98 -2.60 11.12 -9.10
N ALA A 99 -3.83 10.74 -9.42
CA ALA A 99 -4.89 10.54 -8.45
C ALA A 99 -5.77 9.36 -8.84
N ALA A 100 -6.33 8.68 -7.85
CA ALA A 100 -7.33 7.65 -8.02
C ALA A 100 -8.40 7.76 -6.92
N VAL A 101 -9.65 7.51 -7.31
CA VAL A 101 -10.73 7.23 -6.36
C VAL A 101 -10.76 5.72 -6.15
N ILE A 102 -10.79 5.28 -4.90
CA ILE A 102 -10.90 3.87 -4.53
C ILE A 102 -12.11 3.67 -3.60
N THR A 103 -12.68 2.47 -3.60
CA THR A 103 -13.81 2.13 -2.72
C THR A 103 -13.40 2.20 -1.25
N PHE A 104 -14.32 2.67 -0.41
CA PHE A 104 -14.14 2.57 1.04
C PHE A 104 -14.31 1.12 1.53
N LEU A 105 -13.50 0.72 2.51
CA LEU A 105 -13.65 -0.57 3.19
C LEU A 105 -14.11 -0.37 4.64
N PRO A 106 -15.12 -1.10 5.12
CA PRO A 106 -15.54 -1.03 6.51
C PRO A 106 -14.54 -1.73 7.43
N GLY A 107 -14.52 -1.28 8.68
CA GLY A 107 -13.68 -1.82 9.73
C GLY A 107 -12.64 -0.82 10.22
N VAL A 108 -11.85 -1.25 11.18
CA VAL A 108 -10.78 -0.46 11.81
C VAL A 108 -9.59 -1.36 12.08
N TRP A 109 -8.39 -0.80 12.07
CA TRP A 109 -7.22 -1.53 12.54
C TRP A 109 -7.20 -1.59 14.08
N PRO A 110 -6.69 -2.67 14.67
CA PRO A 110 -6.63 -2.81 16.12
C PRO A 110 -5.53 -1.92 16.70
N ARG A 111 -5.88 -1.00 17.61
CA ARG A 111 -4.90 -0.19 18.36
C ARG A 111 -3.95 -1.01 19.24
N ARG A 112 -4.39 -2.20 19.66
CA ARG A 112 -3.59 -3.17 20.41
C ARG A 112 -3.73 -4.54 19.75
N VAL A 113 -2.65 -5.00 19.13
CA VAL A 113 -2.59 -6.34 18.53
C VAL A 113 -2.61 -7.40 19.64
N ARG A 114 -3.40 -8.45 19.43
CA ARG A 114 -3.55 -9.62 20.30
C ARG A 114 -3.38 -10.88 19.47
N ALA A 115 -3.01 -12.00 20.09
CA ALA A 115 -2.80 -13.27 19.41
C ALA A 115 -4.01 -13.72 18.56
N GLU A 116 -5.23 -13.38 18.99
CA GLU A 116 -6.46 -13.69 18.26
C GLU A 116 -6.57 -12.98 16.90
N HIS A 117 -5.84 -11.87 16.68
CA HIS A 117 -5.80 -11.19 15.38
C HIS A 117 -4.84 -11.88 14.39
N CYS A 118 -3.77 -12.52 14.89
CA CYS A 118 -2.70 -13.06 14.05
C CYS A 118 -3.16 -14.20 13.13
N GLY A 119 -4.00 -15.11 13.63
CA GLY A 119 -4.57 -16.20 12.84
C GLY A 119 -5.36 -15.70 11.62
N PRO A 120 -6.36 -14.81 11.81
CA PRO A 120 -7.07 -14.16 10.72
C PRO A 120 -6.17 -13.43 9.71
N VAL A 121 -5.15 -12.69 10.16
CA VAL A 121 -4.19 -12.03 9.25
C VAL A 121 -3.42 -13.05 8.42
N GLY A 122 -2.92 -14.12 9.04
CA GLY A 122 -2.21 -15.19 8.32
C GLY A 122 -3.08 -15.86 7.25
N ALA A 123 -4.36 -16.10 7.56
CA ALA A 123 -5.32 -16.62 6.58
C ALA A 123 -5.57 -15.63 5.43
N ALA A 124 -5.72 -14.34 5.71
CA ALA A 124 -5.90 -13.31 4.70
C ALA A 124 -4.66 -13.15 3.79
N LEU A 125 -3.45 -13.20 4.37
CA LEU A 125 -2.19 -13.15 3.63
C LEU A 125 -2.04 -14.35 2.69
N ALA A 126 -2.32 -15.56 3.17
CA ALA A 126 -2.30 -16.76 2.34
C ALA A 126 -3.34 -16.71 1.21
N ALA A 127 -4.54 -16.17 1.49
CA ALA A 127 -5.56 -15.95 0.47
C ALA A 127 -5.09 -14.95 -0.59
N LEU A 128 -4.46 -13.85 -0.19
CA LEU A 128 -3.85 -12.87 -1.11
C LEU A 128 -2.80 -13.52 -2.01
N HIS A 129 -1.86 -14.29 -1.44
CA HIS A 129 -0.83 -15.00 -2.22
C HIS A 129 -1.42 -15.98 -3.22
N CYS A 130 -2.45 -16.74 -2.82
CA CYS A 130 -3.15 -17.67 -3.70
C CYS A 130 -3.90 -16.93 -4.81
N ALA A 131 -4.63 -15.87 -4.47
CA ALA A 131 -5.40 -15.08 -5.42
C ALA A 131 -4.49 -14.35 -6.43
N GLY A 132 -3.29 -13.93 -6.02
CA GLY A 132 -2.34 -13.26 -6.91
C GLY A 132 -1.69 -14.17 -7.96
N ARG A 133 -1.78 -15.50 -7.84
CA ARG A 133 -1.01 -16.44 -8.68
C ARG A 133 -1.17 -16.23 -10.19
N ASP A 134 -2.35 -15.83 -10.64
CA ASP A 134 -2.66 -15.67 -12.07
C ASP A 134 -2.52 -14.23 -12.58
N TYR A 135 -2.10 -13.28 -11.74
CA TYR A 135 -1.86 -11.92 -12.18
C TYR A 135 -0.52 -11.88 -12.92
N ALA A 136 -0.55 -11.86 -14.25
CA ALA A 136 0.65 -11.95 -15.09
C ALA A 136 1.64 -10.77 -14.93
N PRO A 137 1.20 -9.51 -14.77
CA PRO A 137 2.14 -8.40 -14.61
C PRO A 137 3.02 -8.57 -13.37
N CYS A 138 4.32 -8.38 -13.54
CA CYS A 138 5.30 -8.48 -12.46
C CYS A 138 5.90 -7.10 -12.14
N ARG A 139 6.19 -6.87 -10.86
CA ARG A 139 6.92 -5.70 -10.39
C ARG A 139 8.02 -6.16 -9.44
N ALA A 140 9.24 -5.68 -9.63
CA ALA A 140 10.33 -6.02 -8.72
C ALA A 140 10.18 -5.30 -7.38
N ASN A 141 10.53 -5.97 -6.29
CA ASN A 141 10.54 -5.35 -4.97
C ASN A 141 11.65 -4.30 -4.88
N ALA A 142 11.27 -3.02 -4.94
CA ALA A 142 12.20 -1.89 -4.87
C ALA A 142 12.88 -1.75 -3.50
N LEU A 143 12.24 -2.25 -2.44
CA LEU A 143 12.77 -2.31 -1.08
C LEU A 143 13.21 -3.73 -0.69
N GLY A 144 13.50 -4.58 -1.67
CA GLY A 144 14.08 -5.90 -1.43
C GLY A 144 15.61 -5.85 -1.34
N PRO A 145 16.28 -7.02 -1.31
CA PRO A 145 17.74 -7.14 -1.18
C PRO A 145 18.57 -6.31 -2.16
N LYS A 146 18.06 -6.08 -3.38
CA LYS A 146 18.74 -5.25 -4.38
C LYS A 146 18.66 -3.75 -4.05
N GLY A 147 17.64 -3.31 -3.31
CA GLY A 147 17.41 -1.93 -2.91
C GLY A 147 18.12 -1.52 -1.63
N TRP A 148 18.53 -2.46 -0.77
CA TRP A 148 19.15 -2.13 0.52
C TRP A 148 20.56 -1.51 0.42
N PRO A 149 21.50 -2.00 -0.43
CA PRO A 149 22.82 -1.37 -0.55
C PRO A 149 22.78 0.12 -0.92
N PRO A 150 22.03 0.57 -1.95
CA PRO A 150 21.98 2.00 -2.26
C PRO A 150 21.25 2.81 -1.18
N LEU A 151 20.32 2.22 -0.42
CA LEU A 151 19.71 2.88 0.73
C LEU A 151 20.71 3.11 1.85
N LEU A 152 21.49 2.09 2.22
CA LEU A 152 22.53 2.20 3.22
C LEU A 152 23.56 3.27 2.82
N GLU A 153 23.99 3.27 1.56
CA GLU A 153 24.99 4.22 1.08
C GLU A 153 24.54 5.68 1.22
N ARG A 154 23.25 5.97 0.96
CA ARG A 154 22.68 7.31 1.11
C ARG A 154 22.69 7.83 2.55
N VAL A 155 22.67 6.96 3.54
CA VAL A 155 22.60 7.33 4.97
C VAL A 155 23.89 7.06 5.73
N ARG A 156 24.84 6.31 5.15
CA ARG A 156 26.06 5.82 5.79
C ARG A 156 26.83 6.91 6.53
N ALA A 157 27.05 8.05 5.87
CA ALA A 157 27.83 9.16 6.43
C ALA A 157 27.20 9.79 7.69
N ARG A 158 25.89 9.62 7.87
CA ARG A 158 25.11 10.20 8.97
C ARG A 158 24.60 9.16 9.96
N ALA A 159 24.83 7.87 9.72
CA ALA A 159 24.33 6.80 10.58
C ALA A 159 24.90 6.91 12.00
N ASP A 160 26.17 7.30 12.14
CA ASP A 160 26.81 7.46 13.45
C ASP A 160 26.33 8.68 14.24
N GLU A 161 25.62 9.62 13.59
CA GLU A 161 24.89 10.71 14.29
C GLU A 161 23.73 10.15 15.13
N VAL A 162 23.14 9.01 14.73
CA VAL A 162 22.06 8.34 15.45
C VAL A 162 22.61 7.52 16.62
N ARG A 163 23.67 6.73 16.36
CA ARG A 163 24.37 5.95 17.37
C ARG A 163 25.81 5.67 16.89
N PRO A 164 26.85 5.95 17.70
CA PRO A 164 28.22 5.62 17.33
C PRO A 164 28.38 4.14 16.93
N GLY A 165 29.05 3.87 15.81
CA GLY A 165 29.26 2.52 15.28
C GLY A 165 28.10 1.93 14.48
N LEU A 166 26.97 2.64 14.34
CA LEU A 166 25.81 2.15 13.59
C LEU A 166 26.12 1.91 12.11
N ALA A 167 26.94 2.76 11.48
CA ALA A 167 27.32 2.58 10.08
C ALA A 167 28.00 1.22 9.83
N ALA A 168 28.91 0.84 10.73
CA ALA A 168 29.66 -0.42 10.64
C ALA A 168 28.74 -1.62 10.93
N GLU A 169 27.87 -1.52 11.93
CA GLU A 169 26.90 -2.57 12.27
C GLU A 169 25.92 -2.84 11.11
N LEU A 170 25.35 -1.78 10.52
CA LEU A 170 24.45 -1.91 9.38
C LEU A 170 25.14 -2.51 8.15
N ALA A 171 26.39 -2.13 7.88
CA ALA A 171 27.17 -2.70 6.79
C ALA A 171 27.43 -4.20 7.00
N ALA A 172 27.90 -4.59 8.19
CA ALA A 172 28.16 -5.99 8.51
C ALA A 172 26.87 -6.84 8.48
N ALA A 173 25.76 -6.31 9.01
CA ALA A 173 24.46 -6.98 8.96
C ALA A 173 23.98 -7.15 7.51
N LEU A 174 24.10 -6.12 6.68
CA LEU A 174 23.70 -6.18 5.28
C LEU A 174 24.52 -7.20 4.50
N ASP A 175 25.85 -7.20 4.66
CA ASP A 175 26.73 -8.17 4.00
C ASP A 175 26.38 -9.60 4.40
N HIS A 176 26.12 -9.85 5.69
CA HIS A 176 25.68 -11.15 6.18
C HIS A 176 24.35 -11.58 5.56
N ILE A 177 23.33 -10.72 5.59
CA ILE A 177 21.99 -11.00 5.07
C ILE A 177 22.04 -11.28 3.56
N LEU A 178 22.76 -10.46 2.79
CA LEU A 178 22.89 -10.64 1.33
C LEU A 178 23.66 -11.91 0.99
N GLY A 179 24.70 -12.24 1.75
CA GLY A 179 25.46 -13.48 1.58
C GLY A 179 24.62 -14.73 1.85
N ALA A 180 23.69 -14.65 2.81
CA ALA A 180 22.80 -15.75 3.20
C ALA A 180 21.40 -15.69 2.56
N TRP A 181 21.15 -14.75 1.63
CA TRP A 181 19.80 -14.53 1.11
C TRP A 181 19.25 -15.78 0.42
N PRO A 182 18.05 -16.27 0.80
CA PRO A 182 17.54 -17.54 0.33
C PRO A 182 17.29 -17.55 -1.18
N ARG A 183 17.51 -18.71 -1.79
CA ARG A 183 17.25 -18.98 -3.21
C ARG A 183 16.27 -20.14 -3.33
N GLY A 184 15.47 -20.13 -4.39
CA GLY A 184 14.55 -21.25 -4.70
C GLY A 184 13.30 -21.33 -3.84
N LEU A 185 12.99 -20.32 -3.02
CA LEU A 185 11.71 -20.24 -2.31
C LEU A 185 10.56 -19.84 -3.26
N PRO A 186 9.30 -20.22 -2.96
CA PRO A 186 8.14 -19.82 -3.74
C PRO A 186 8.05 -18.31 -3.92
N ARG A 187 7.79 -17.87 -5.15
CA ARG A 187 7.63 -16.47 -5.54
C ARG A 187 6.21 -16.21 -6.02
N GLY A 188 5.71 -15.02 -5.74
CA GLY A 188 4.40 -14.54 -6.21
C GLY A 188 4.21 -13.09 -5.79
N HIS A 189 2.98 -12.60 -5.91
CA HIS A 189 2.66 -11.24 -5.46
C HIS A 189 2.51 -11.20 -3.95
N ILE A 190 3.19 -10.24 -3.34
CA ILE A 190 3.23 -9.99 -1.91
C ILE A 190 2.70 -8.58 -1.62
N HIS A 191 2.27 -8.34 -0.39
CA HIS A 191 1.91 -7.01 0.09
C HIS A 191 3.13 -6.17 0.46
N ALA A 192 4.17 -6.81 1.01
CA ALA A 192 5.45 -6.24 1.43
C ALA A 192 5.39 -5.17 2.54
N ASP A 193 4.20 -4.89 3.07
CA ASP A 193 3.96 -3.81 4.06
C ASP A 193 2.70 -4.06 4.90
N LEU A 194 2.39 -5.32 5.22
CA LEU A 194 1.15 -5.67 5.91
C LEU A 194 1.27 -5.50 7.45
N PHE A 195 1.47 -4.25 7.87
CA PHE A 195 1.49 -3.83 9.27
C PHE A 195 0.06 -3.73 9.85
N PRO A 196 -0.12 -3.66 11.19
CA PRO A 196 -1.44 -3.68 11.82
C PRO A 196 -2.39 -2.60 11.32
N ASP A 197 -1.88 -1.40 11.04
CA ASP A 197 -2.63 -0.26 10.49
C ASP A 197 -3.13 -0.48 9.05
N ASN A 198 -2.52 -1.42 8.32
CA ASN A 198 -2.93 -1.82 6.97
C ASN A 198 -3.91 -3.00 6.95
N VAL A 199 -4.37 -3.47 8.11
CA VAL A 199 -5.35 -4.56 8.24
C VAL A 199 -6.57 -4.11 9.02
N PHE A 200 -7.71 -4.02 8.33
CA PHE A 200 -8.98 -3.69 8.95
C PHE A 200 -9.66 -4.94 9.51
N PHE A 201 -10.28 -4.76 10.67
CA PHE A 201 -11.11 -5.75 11.32
C PHE A 201 -12.54 -5.23 11.50
N LEU A 202 -13.49 -6.15 11.33
CA LEU A 202 -14.89 -5.98 11.67
C LEU A 202 -15.41 -7.29 12.29
N ASP A 203 -16.08 -7.20 13.44
CA ASP A 203 -16.62 -8.35 14.17
C ASP A 203 -15.59 -9.49 14.40
N GLY A 204 -14.34 -9.11 14.70
CA GLY A 204 -13.24 -10.05 14.97
C GLY A 204 -12.67 -10.75 13.73
N LYS A 205 -13.09 -10.37 12.52
CA LYS A 205 -12.59 -10.90 11.25
C LYS A 205 -11.86 -9.83 10.47
N VAL A 206 -10.90 -10.23 9.64
CA VAL A 206 -10.29 -9.32 8.65
C VAL A 206 -11.38 -8.88 7.67
N SER A 207 -11.58 -7.58 7.57
CA SER A 207 -12.57 -6.93 6.70
C SER A 207 -11.93 -6.17 5.55
N GLY A 208 -10.62 -5.95 5.59
CA GLY A 208 -9.89 -5.26 4.53
C GLY A 208 -8.38 -5.35 4.69
N LEU A 209 -7.67 -5.50 3.57
CA LEU A 209 -6.23 -5.23 3.46
C LEU A 209 -6.10 -3.94 2.65
N ILE A 210 -5.31 -2.98 3.12
CA ILE A 210 -5.14 -1.67 2.47
C ILE A 210 -3.67 -1.34 2.24
N ASP A 211 -3.41 -0.29 1.48
CA ASP A 211 -2.06 0.23 1.20
C ASP A 211 -1.13 -0.72 0.44
N PHE A 212 -1.51 -1.03 -0.80
CA PHE A 212 -0.75 -1.92 -1.68
C PHE A 212 0.48 -1.25 -2.33
N TYR A 213 0.86 -0.02 -1.96
CA TYR A 213 1.87 0.75 -2.71
C TYR A 213 3.31 0.28 -2.49
N PHE A 214 3.52 -0.68 -1.58
CA PHE A 214 4.76 -1.43 -1.51
C PHE A 214 4.75 -2.73 -2.30
N ALA A 215 3.60 -3.41 -2.44
CA ALA A 215 3.36 -4.76 -2.98
C ALA A 215 4.55 -5.45 -3.69
N ALA A 216 4.50 -5.82 -4.96
CA ALA A 216 5.59 -6.45 -5.74
C ALA A 216 5.55 -7.99 -5.82
N THR A 217 6.36 -8.51 -6.73
CA THR A 217 6.58 -9.93 -7.00
C THR A 217 7.87 -10.39 -6.33
N ASP A 218 7.76 -11.06 -5.19
CA ASP A 218 8.92 -11.53 -4.43
C ASP A 218 8.67 -12.87 -3.72
N LEU A 219 9.57 -13.27 -2.83
CA LEU A 219 9.43 -14.48 -2.00
C LEU A 219 8.15 -14.37 -1.15
N LEU A 220 7.24 -15.34 -1.22
CA LEU A 220 6.02 -15.32 -0.39
C LEU A 220 6.36 -15.33 1.10
N ALA A 221 7.44 -16.04 1.47
CA ALA A 221 7.96 -16.08 2.84
C ALA A 221 8.50 -14.73 3.34
N TYR A 222 8.89 -13.82 2.44
CA TYR A 222 9.30 -12.47 2.83
C TYR A 222 8.11 -11.69 3.40
N ASP A 223 6.93 -11.83 2.80
CA ASP A 223 5.71 -11.17 3.27
C ASP A 223 5.27 -11.68 4.66
N VAL A 224 5.47 -12.98 4.90
CA VAL A 224 5.27 -13.58 6.24
C VAL A 224 6.26 -12.98 7.25
N ALA A 225 7.52 -12.82 6.85
CA ALA A 225 8.54 -12.21 7.71
C ALA A 225 8.23 -10.73 8.02
N VAL A 226 7.68 -9.97 7.06
CA VAL A 226 7.19 -8.62 7.29
C VAL A 226 6.09 -8.62 8.36
N CYS A 227 5.10 -9.52 8.26
CA CYS A 227 4.04 -9.62 9.26
C CYS A 227 4.53 -10.04 10.66
N LEU A 228 5.63 -10.80 10.74
CA LEU A 228 6.24 -11.19 12.03
C LEU A 228 7.03 -10.05 12.69
N ASN A 229 7.56 -9.13 11.88
CA ASN A 229 8.29 -7.96 12.36
C ASN A 229 7.36 -6.82 12.84
N ALA A 230 6.09 -6.88 12.45
CA ALA A 230 5.10 -5.82 12.60
C ALA A 230 4.53 -5.65 14.02
#